data_AF-A0A2P6W5N6-F1
#
_entry.id   AF-A0A2P6W5N6-F1
#
_cell.length_a   1.000
_cell.length_b   1.000
_cell.length_c   1.000
_cell.angle_alpha   90.00
_cell.angle_beta   90.00
_cell.angle_gamma   90.00
#
_symmetry.space_group_name_H-M   'P 1'
#
loop_
_entity.id
_entity.type
_entity.pdbx_description
1 polymer ?
#
loop_
_entity_poly.entity_id
_entity_poly.type
_entity_poly.pdbx_seq_one_letter_code
_entity_poly.pdbx_strand_id
1 'polypeptide(L)'
;IGRVELGMIPQICDTVVFIKDAQIEEVYKLELVVKVPQGMTEEDLARPVIQISRFEDDAPQYEVYTYGEETVVVPVTDSEEETGAQRLAREKLQQQLGSRVDDPVIEFISDNHIRLMVSEDEISHVIGKGGENIDRLEDELGLDITVEPNTPTSKGEISFELSEKGNSVIIDVGEEKSGTEVDIYEGDEFLFKATVGKSGDISLTKKSELANRVIGANESGRLKVRA
;
A
#
# COMPACT_ATOMS: atom_id res chain seq x y z
N ILE A 1 -0.24 -28.67 21.65
CA ILE A 1 0.44 -27.39 21.98
C ILE A 1 0.74 -27.30 23.48
N GLY A 2 -0.20 -27.52 24.41
CA GLY A 2 0.04 -27.43 25.88
C GLY A 2 0.87 -28.55 26.55
N ARG A 3 1.79 -29.22 25.85
CA ARG A 3 2.69 -30.26 26.45
C ARG A 3 4.16 -29.86 26.46
N VAL A 4 4.53 -28.80 25.75
CA VAL A 4 5.91 -28.34 25.57
C VAL A 4 5.94 -26.82 25.65
N GLU A 5 7.04 -26.28 26.17
CA GLU A 5 7.24 -24.82 26.21
C GLU A 5 7.31 -24.26 24.79
N LEU A 6 6.74 -23.07 24.59
CA LEU A 6 6.61 -22.42 23.28
C LEU A 6 7.95 -22.39 22.52
N GLY A 7 9.05 -22.00 23.19
CA GLY A 7 10.37 -21.89 22.59
C GLY A 7 11.01 -23.24 22.18
N MET A 8 10.49 -24.37 22.66
CA MET A 8 10.96 -25.69 22.25
C MET A 8 10.26 -26.21 20.99
N ILE A 9 9.17 -25.59 20.54
CA ILE A 9 8.36 -26.10 19.43
C ILE A 9 9.18 -26.23 18.13
N PRO A 10 9.95 -25.22 17.67
CA PRO A 10 10.74 -25.35 16.43
C PRO A 10 11.83 -26.43 16.51
N GLN A 11 12.31 -26.78 17.72
CA GLN A 11 13.32 -27.83 17.91
C GLN A 11 12.71 -29.24 17.80
N ILE A 12 11.40 -29.35 17.96
CA ILE A 12 10.66 -30.60 17.89
C ILE A 12 10.03 -30.76 16.50
N CYS A 13 9.55 -29.66 15.93
CA CYS A 13 8.81 -29.60 14.68
C CYS A 13 9.10 -28.26 13.99
N ASP A 14 10.02 -28.27 13.03
CA ASP A 14 10.37 -27.09 12.23
C ASP A 14 9.59 -26.98 10.91
N THR A 15 8.99 -28.07 10.43
CA THR A 15 8.34 -28.14 9.10
C THR A 15 7.03 -28.90 9.17
N VAL A 16 5.97 -28.37 8.55
CA VAL A 16 4.67 -29.04 8.36
C VAL A 16 4.38 -29.16 6.88
N VAL A 17 4.09 -30.38 6.42
CA VAL A 17 3.75 -30.64 5.01
C VAL A 17 2.28 -31.02 4.92
N PHE A 18 1.48 -30.20 4.23
CA PHE A 18 0.08 -30.49 3.96
C PHE A 18 -0.04 -31.29 2.65
N ILE A 19 -0.66 -32.46 2.73
CA ILE A 19 -0.80 -33.39 1.60
C ILE A 19 -2.28 -33.59 1.30
N LYS A 20 -2.66 -33.37 0.04
CA LYS A 20 -4.01 -33.60 -0.47
C LYS A 20 -3.94 -34.29 -1.83
N ASP A 21 -4.82 -35.25 -2.06
CA ASP A 21 -4.86 -36.04 -3.30
C ASP A 21 -3.49 -36.66 -3.68
N ALA A 22 -2.73 -37.08 -2.66
CA ALA A 22 -1.36 -37.60 -2.76
C ALA A 22 -0.33 -36.62 -3.37
N GLN A 23 -0.64 -35.33 -3.36
CA GLN A 23 0.26 -34.24 -3.75
C GLN A 23 0.55 -33.35 -2.55
N ILE A 24 1.74 -32.75 -2.53
CA ILE A 24 2.07 -31.69 -1.57
C ILE A 24 1.28 -30.46 -2.00
N GLU A 25 0.34 -30.04 -1.16
CA GLU A 25 -0.48 -28.85 -1.41
C GLU A 25 0.22 -27.62 -0.84
N GLU A 26 0.76 -27.70 0.39
CA GLU A 26 1.47 -26.59 1.03
C GLU A 26 2.58 -27.11 1.96
N VAL A 27 3.66 -26.33 2.10
CA VAL A 27 4.74 -26.59 3.06
C VAL A 27 4.91 -25.37 3.94
N TYR A 28 4.92 -25.58 5.25
CA TYR A 28 5.09 -24.53 6.23
C TYR A 28 6.40 -24.74 7.01
N LYS A 29 7.08 -23.64 7.32
CA LYS A 29 8.21 -23.59 8.24
C LYS A 29 7.80 -22.91 9.54
N LEU A 30 8.38 -23.34 10.66
CA LEU A 30 8.13 -22.82 11.99
C LEU A 30 9.43 -22.23 12.55
N GLU A 31 9.42 -20.93 12.84
CA GLU A 31 10.59 -20.20 13.34
C GLU A 31 10.25 -19.45 14.63
N LEU A 32 11.18 -19.44 15.58
CA LEU A 32 11.07 -18.59 16.78
C LEU A 32 11.56 -17.19 16.44
N VAL A 33 10.68 -16.20 16.54
CA VAL A 33 10.99 -14.79 16.32
C VAL A 33 10.63 -13.96 17.54
N VAL A 34 11.33 -12.84 17.75
CA VAL A 34 11.01 -11.88 18.82
C VAL A 34 10.38 -10.66 18.19
N LYS A 35 9.08 -10.46 18.43
CA LYS A 35 8.30 -9.33 17.88
C LYS A 35 7.10 -9.00 18.76
N VAL A 36 6.36 -7.94 18.39
CA VAL A 36 5.04 -7.66 18.95
C VAL A 36 4.03 -8.57 18.23
N PRO A 37 3.31 -9.45 18.94
CA PRO A 37 2.30 -10.33 18.31
C PRO A 37 1.14 -9.52 17.72
N GLN A 38 0.50 -10.04 16.67
CA GLN A 38 -0.71 -9.42 16.13
C GLN A 38 -1.83 -9.37 17.18
N GLY A 39 -2.61 -8.27 17.17
CA GLY A 39 -3.72 -8.03 18.11
C GLY A 39 -3.33 -7.32 19.43
N MET A 40 -2.08 -6.87 19.57
CA MET A 40 -1.63 -6.03 20.69
C MET A 40 -1.25 -4.63 20.19
N THR A 41 -1.87 -3.57 20.75
CA THR A 41 -1.44 -2.17 20.52
C THR A 41 -0.33 -1.82 21.52
N GLU A 42 0.77 -1.26 21.00
CA GLU A 42 2.06 -1.07 21.67
C GLU A 42 2.00 -0.48 23.09
N GLU A 43 2.35 -1.31 24.08
CA GLU A 43 3.15 -0.92 25.25
C GLU A 43 4.10 -2.10 25.62
N ASP A 44 5.35 -2.01 25.16
CA ASP A 44 6.57 -2.55 25.79
C ASP A 44 6.81 -4.07 25.96
N LEU A 45 6.30 -4.98 25.12
CA LEU A 45 6.73 -6.39 25.19
C LEU A 45 6.94 -7.05 23.83
N ALA A 46 8.15 -6.88 23.27
CA ALA A 46 8.65 -7.85 22.31
C ALA A 46 8.76 -9.21 23.01
N ARG A 47 8.03 -10.20 22.51
CA ARG A 47 7.92 -11.53 23.12
C ARG A 47 8.39 -12.60 22.14
N PRO A 48 8.83 -13.77 22.65
CA PRO A 48 9.04 -14.93 21.80
C PRO A 48 7.70 -15.39 21.20
N VAL A 49 7.64 -15.43 19.88
CA VAL A 49 6.50 -15.89 19.07
C VAL A 49 7.01 -16.98 18.13
N ILE A 50 6.24 -18.05 17.95
CA ILE A 50 6.50 -18.99 16.85
C ILE A 50 5.75 -18.47 15.63
N GLN A 51 6.49 -18.06 14.62
CA GLN A 51 5.96 -17.69 13.32
C GLN A 51 5.90 -18.94 12.43
N ILE A 52 4.72 -19.20 11.88
CA ILE A 52 4.50 -20.26 10.90
C ILE A 52 4.31 -19.57 9.56
N SER A 53 5.23 -19.79 8.62
CA SER A 53 5.18 -19.19 7.28
C SER A 53 5.24 -20.24 6.19
N ARG A 54 4.73 -19.91 5.01
CA ARG A 54 4.82 -20.76 3.83
C ARG A 54 6.29 -20.86 3.39
N PHE A 55 6.73 -22.06 3.04
CA PHE A 55 8.13 -22.34 2.69
C PHE A 55 8.54 -21.72 1.34
N GLU A 56 7.59 -21.49 0.44
CA GLU A 56 7.88 -21.02 -0.93
C GLU A 56 8.24 -19.53 -1.02
N ASP A 57 7.59 -18.70 -0.21
CA ASP A 57 7.65 -17.23 -0.28
C ASP A 57 7.90 -16.55 1.09
N ASP A 58 8.10 -17.35 2.15
CA ASP A 58 8.24 -16.90 3.54
C ASP A 58 7.03 -16.10 4.07
N ALA A 59 5.87 -16.16 3.39
CA ALA A 59 4.66 -15.43 3.79
C ALA A 59 4.15 -15.98 5.13
N PRO A 60 4.01 -15.16 6.18
CA PRO A 60 3.52 -15.59 7.48
C PRO A 60 2.04 -15.96 7.39
N GLN A 61 1.66 -17.09 7.99
CA GLN A 61 0.31 -17.65 7.92
C GLN A 61 -0.29 -17.79 9.31
N TYR A 62 0.53 -18.03 10.34
CA TYR A 62 0.09 -18.10 11.73
C TYR A 62 1.17 -17.61 12.70
N GLU A 63 0.73 -17.15 13.86
CA GLU A 63 1.54 -16.86 15.03
C GLU A 63 1.07 -17.71 16.20
N VAL A 64 2.03 -18.25 16.95
CA VAL A 64 1.76 -18.92 18.22
C VAL A 64 2.47 -18.16 19.33
N TYR A 65 1.69 -17.65 20.28
CA TYR A 65 2.22 -16.95 21.43
C TYR A 65 1.39 -17.24 22.68
N THR A 66 1.92 -16.82 23.83
CA THR A 66 1.25 -16.99 25.12
C THR A 66 0.61 -15.67 25.55
N TYR A 67 -0.69 -15.70 25.82
CA TYR A 67 -1.44 -14.60 26.41
C TYR A 67 -1.95 -15.04 27.79
N GLY A 68 -1.49 -14.35 28.85
CA GLY A 68 -1.72 -14.80 30.22
C GLY A 68 -1.04 -16.16 30.47
N GLU A 69 -1.84 -17.18 30.75
CA GLU A 69 -1.40 -18.56 31.01
C GLU A 69 -1.73 -19.53 29.86
N GLU A 70 -2.31 -19.03 28.76
CA GLU A 70 -2.78 -19.86 27.65
C GLU A 70 -1.96 -19.62 26.37
N THR A 71 -1.66 -20.71 25.65
CA THR A 71 -1.04 -20.64 24.32
C THR A 71 -2.11 -20.57 23.25
N VAL A 72 -2.11 -19.49 22.47
CA VAL A 72 -3.06 -19.23 21.38
C VAL A 72 -2.36 -19.36 20.02
N VAL A 73 -3.11 -19.80 19.03
CA VAL A 73 -2.70 -19.81 17.61
C VAL A 73 -3.58 -18.78 16.90
N VAL A 74 -2.94 -17.78 16.32
CA VAL A 74 -3.61 -16.66 15.65
C VAL A 74 -3.21 -16.70 14.17
N PRO A 75 -4.15 -16.70 13.22
CA PRO A 75 -3.80 -16.58 11.80
C PRO A 75 -3.14 -15.23 11.56
N VAL A 76 -2.08 -15.23 10.75
CA VAL A 76 -1.51 -14.00 10.19
C VAL A 76 -2.18 -13.83 8.85
N THR A 77 -3.15 -12.93 8.79
CA THR A 77 -3.65 -12.46 7.50
C THR A 77 -2.67 -11.40 6.98
N ASP A 78 -2.27 -11.51 5.71
CA ASP A 78 -1.50 -10.46 5.01
C ASP A 78 -2.29 -9.15 4.86
N SER A 79 -3.55 -9.14 5.30
CA SER A 79 -4.29 -7.95 5.67
C SER A 79 -4.27 -7.84 7.19
N GLU A 80 -3.80 -6.70 7.70
CA GLU A 80 -4.32 -6.16 8.97
C GLU A 80 -5.79 -6.57 9.09
N GLU A 81 -6.16 -7.38 10.09
CA GLU A 81 -7.58 -7.62 10.34
C GLU A 81 -8.20 -6.24 10.50
N GLU A 82 -9.10 -5.88 9.57
CA GLU A 82 -9.80 -4.61 9.63
C GLU A 82 -10.38 -4.46 11.02
N THR A 83 -9.95 -3.42 11.73
CA THR A 83 -10.53 -3.11 13.04
C THR A 83 -12.04 -2.97 12.88
N GLY A 84 -12.80 -3.18 13.96
CA GLY A 84 -14.25 -2.98 13.90
C GLY A 84 -14.65 -1.59 13.36
N ALA A 85 -13.81 -0.58 13.57
CA ALA A 85 -13.95 0.76 13.01
C ALA A 85 -13.66 0.80 11.50
N GLN A 86 -12.58 0.16 11.04
CA GLN A 86 -12.23 0.07 9.61
C GLN A 86 -13.33 -0.64 8.81
N ARG A 87 -13.86 -1.76 9.32
CA ARG A 87 -14.98 -2.47 8.68
C ARG A 87 -16.23 -1.59 8.54
N LEU A 88 -16.59 -0.83 9.58
CA LEU A 88 -17.73 0.10 9.53
C LEU A 88 -17.47 1.25 8.55
N ALA A 89 -16.24 1.78 8.51
CA ALA A 89 -15.85 2.81 7.56
C ALA A 89 -15.94 2.29 6.12
N ARG A 90 -15.46 1.07 5.85
CA ARG A 90 -15.57 0.39 4.55
C ARG A 90 -17.02 0.21 4.13
N GLU A 91 -17.88 -0.35 4.99
CA GLU A 91 -19.30 -0.54 4.68
C GLU A 91 -19.99 0.79 4.36
N LYS A 92 -19.69 1.85 5.14
CA LYS A 92 -20.25 3.18 4.92
C LYS A 92 -19.74 3.82 3.63
N LEU A 93 -18.45 3.66 3.32
CA LEU A 93 -17.85 4.13 2.07
C LEU A 93 -18.48 3.42 0.86
N GLN A 94 -18.60 2.09 0.90
CA GLN A 94 -19.26 1.30 -0.15
C GLN A 94 -20.72 1.72 -0.36
N GLN A 95 -21.46 1.97 0.73
CA GLN A 95 -22.85 2.45 0.65
C GLN A 95 -22.96 3.84 0.00
N GLN A 96 -22.02 4.74 0.31
CA GLN A 96 -22.01 6.12 -0.19
C GLN A 96 -21.55 6.23 -1.64
N LEU A 97 -20.54 5.44 -2.03
CA LEU A 97 -20.08 5.33 -3.42
C LEU A 97 -21.20 4.76 -4.29
N GLY A 98 -21.98 3.81 -3.75
CA GLY A 98 -23.16 3.27 -4.39
C GLY A 98 -22.87 2.70 -5.78
N SER A 99 -23.86 2.77 -6.68
CA SER A 99 -23.70 2.29 -8.06
C SER A 99 -22.93 3.26 -8.98
N ARG A 100 -22.21 4.24 -8.42
CA ARG A 100 -21.45 5.24 -9.20
C ARG A 100 -19.99 4.85 -9.38
N VAL A 101 -19.54 3.87 -8.62
CA VAL A 101 -18.19 3.33 -8.65
C VAL A 101 -18.31 1.81 -8.66
N ASP A 102 -17.80 1.20 -9.72
CA ASP A 102 -17.79 -0.24 -9.91
C ASP A 102 -16.56 -0.84 -9.20
N ASP A 103 -16.82 -1.78 -8.27
CA ASP A 103 -15.81 -2.57 -7.56
C ASP A 103 -14.60 -1.77 -7.00
N PRO A 104 -14.84 -0.77 -6.14
CA PRO A 104 -13.74 0.01 -5.54
C PRO A 104 -12.87 -0.86 -4.64
N VAL A 105 -11.55 -0.78 -4.83
CA VAL A 105 -10.59 -1.40 -3.92
C VAL A 105 -10.23 -0.39 -2.82
N ILE A 106 -10.48 -0.76 -1.57
CA ILE A 106 -10.30 0.11 -0.41
C ILE A 106 -9.15 -0.47 0.40
N GLU A 107 -8.05 0.27 0.58
CA GLU A 107 -6.94 -0.11 1.44
C GLU A 107 -6.84 0.88 2.61
N PHE A 108 -6.68 0.38 3.83
CA PHE A 108 -6.37 1.23 4.97
C PHE A 108 -4.85 1.38 5.04
N ILE A 109 -4.34 2.60 4.87
CA ILE A 109 -2.90 2.90 5.00
C ILE A 109 -2.54 3.11 6.48
N SER A 110 -3.51 3.57 7.28
CA SER A 110 -3.42 3.68 8.74
C SER A 110 -4.83 3.69 9.35
N ASP A 111 -4.94 3.77 10.68
CA ASP A 111 -6.22 3.94 11.39
C ASP A 111 -7.02 5.17 10.93
N ASN A 112 -6.33 6.20 10.40
CA ASN A 112 -6.92 7.48 10.03
C ASN A 112 -6.88 7.77 8.53
N HIS A 113 -6.34 6.88 7.69
CA HIS A 113 -6.09 7.17 6.27
C HIS A 113 -6.48 5.99 5.37
N ILE A 114 -7.31 6.27 4.38
CA ILE A 114 -7.79 5.31 3.37
C ILE A 114 -7.16 5.62 2.01
N ARG A 115 -6.67 4.60 1.32
CA ARG A 115 -6.43 4.62 -0.13
C ARG A 115 -7.63 4.00 -0.84
N LEU A 116 -8.29 4.77 -1.68
CA LEU A 116 -9.44 4.36 -2.47
C LEU A 116 -9.02 4.26 -3.94
N MET A 117 -8.95 3.03 -4.45
CA MET A 117 -8.61 2.74 -5.83
C MET A 117 -9.88 2.48 -6.66
N VAL A 118 -10.07 3.28 -7.71
CA VAL A 118 -11.27 3.27 -8.59
C VAL A 118 -10.88 3.39 -10.05
N SER A 119 -11.80 3.18 -11.00
CA SER A 119 -11.46 3.37 -12.42
C SER A 119 -11.18 4.85 -12.71
N GLU A 120 -10.33 5.17 -13.69
CA GLU A 120 -9.87 6.55 -13.95
C GLU A 120 -11.05 7.51 -14.26
N ASP A 121 -12.05 7.03 -14.98
CA ASP A 121 -13.29 7.73 -15.30
C ASP A 121 -14.22 7.94 -14.08
N GLU A 122 -14.01 7.18 -13.00
CA GLU A 122 -14.80 7.22 -11.77
C GLU A 122 -14.20 8.16 -10.71
N ILE A 123 -12.91 8.49 -10.80
CA ILE A 123 -12.21 9.41 -9.87
C ILE A 123 -12.98 10.73 -9.73
N SER A 124 -13.47 11.28 -10.84
CA SER A 124 -14.23 12.54 -10.83
C SER A 124 -15.57 12.43 -10.07
N HIS A 125 -16.19 11.25 -10.06
CA HIS A 125 -17.42 10.97 -9.32
C HIS A 125 -17.16 10.84 -7.82
N VAL A 126 -15.99 10.31 -7.44
CA VAL A 126 -15.55 10.21 -6.05
C VAL A 126 -15.18 11.58 -5.50
N ILE A 127 -14.37 12.37 -6.20
CA ILE A 127 -13.91 13.70 -5.74
C ILE A 127 -15.06 14.70 -5.72
N GLY A 128 -15.92 14.67 -6.75
CA GLY A 128 -16.98 15.66 -6.93
C GLY A 128 -16.48 17.03 -7.40
N LYS A 129 -17.42 17.95 -7.63
CA LYS A 129 -17.09 19.29 -8.17
C LYS A 129 -16.32 20.10 -7.12
N GLY A 130 -15.05 20.36 -7.40
CA GLY A 130 -14.20 21.17 -6.52
C GLY A 130 -13.86 20.50 -5.18
N GLY A 131 -13.94 19.18 -5.09
CA GLY A 131 -13.64 18.43 -3.87
C GLY A 131 -14.84 18.20 -2.94
N GLU A 132 -16.01 18.80 -3.23
CA GLU A 132 -17.15 18.79 -2.30
C GLU A 132 -17.61 17.38 -1.88
N ASN A 133 -17.46 16.36 -2.74
CA ASN A 133 -17.89 15.01 -2.39
C ASN A 133 -16.83 14.27 -1.55
N ILE A 134 -15.54 14.44 -1.83
CA ILE A 134 -14.49 13.82 -1.02
C ILE A 134 -14.42 14.46 0.35
N ASP A 135 -14.47 15.80 0.44
CA ASP A 135 -14.49 16.53 1.71
C ASP A 135 -15.63 16.04 2.61
N ARG A 136 -16.83 15.85 2.03
CA ARG A 136 -17.99 15.32 2.74
C ARG A 136 -17.78 13.87 3.21
N LEU A 137 -17.15 13.01 2.39
CA LEU A 137 -16.86 11.63 2.77
C LEU A 137 -15.86 11.57 3.93
N GLU A 138 -14.81 12.39 3.87
CA GLU A 138 -13.80 12.52 4.93
C GLU A 138 -14.42 13.04 6.23
N ASP A 139 -15.21 14.11 6.19
CA ASP A 139 -15.93 14.67 7.35
C ASP A 139 -16.87 13.66 8.00
N GLU A 140 -17.57 12.85 7.20
CA GLU A 140 -18.52 11.86 7.70
C GLU A 140 -17.85 10.60 8.28
N LEU A 141 -16.65 10.27 7.81
CA LEU A 141 -15.89 9.10 8.26
C LEU A 141 -14.89 9.45 9.37
N GLY A 142 -14.45 10.70 9.43
CA GLY A 142 -13.36 11.14 10.28
C GLY A 142 -12.00 10.60 9.84
N LEU A 143 -11.83 10.32 8.55
CA LEU A 143 -10.66 9.69 7.94
C LEU A 143 -10.23 10.47 6.69
N ASP A 144 -8.93 10.59 6.45
CA ASP A 144 -8.39 11.13 5.21
C ASP A 144 -8.50 10.08 4.08
N ILE A 145 -8.86 10.49 2.86
CA ILE A 145 -9.09 9.60 1.72
C ILE A 145 -8.24 10.05 0.52
N THR A 146 -7.29 9.21 0.12
CA THR A 146 -6.54 9.37 -1.13
C THR A 146 -7.16 8.54 -2.24
N VAL A 147 -7.50 9.17 -3.36
CA VAL A 147 -8.14 8.51 -4.50
C VAL A 147 -7.12 8.26 -5.61
N GLU A 148 -7.00 7.01 -6.05
CA GLU A 148 -6.03 6.55 -7.06
C GLU A 148 -6.73 5.66 -8.11
N PRO A 149 -6.16 5.53 -9.33
CA PRO A 149 -6.67 4.59 -10.31
C PRO A 149 -6.40 3.12 -9.89
N ASN A 150 -7.38 2.23 -10.07
CA ASN A 150 -7.31 0.78 -9.78
C ASN A 150 -6.45 -0.03 -10.76
N THR A 151 -6.01 0.61 -11.83
CA THR A 151 -5.05 0.08 -12.78
C THR A 151 -3.83 0.98 -12.78
N PRO A 152 -2.60 0.42 -12.78
CA PRO A 152 -1.45 1.20 -13.19
C PRO A 152 -1.80 1.72 -14.58
N THR A 153 -1.80 3.05 -14.73
CA THR A 153 -2.14 3.70 -15.98
C THR A 153 -1.42 2.97 -17.10
N SER A 154 -2.15 2.57 -18.16
CA SER A 154 -1.55 2.00 -19.40
C SER A 154 -0.78 3.07 -20.18
N LYS A 155 -0.14 3.98 -19.44
CA LYS A 155 0.72 5.03 -19.89
C LYS A 155 2.10 4.42 -20.01
N GLY A 156 2.60 4.41 -21.24
CA GLY A 156 3.94 3.91 -21.51
C GLY A 156 4.97 4.79 -20.80
N GLU A 157 6.09 4.20 -20.39
CA GLU A 157 7.24 5.02 -19.99
C GLU A 157 7.67 5.86 -21.20
N ILE A 158 7.72 7.18 -21.01
CA ILE A 158 8.14 8.12 -22.03
C ILE A 158 9.53 8.66 -21.72
N SER A 159 10.29 8.98 -22.77
CA SER A 159 11.57 9.66 -22.63
C SER A 159 11.37 11.06 -22.06
N PHE A 160 12.26 11.46 -21.18
CA PHE A 160 12.31 12.80 -20.63
C PHE A 160 13.75 13.28 -20.47
N GLU A 161 13.95 14.59 -20.40
CA GLU A 161 15.21 15.20 -20.01
C GLU A 161 15.00 16.07 -18.76
N LEU A 162 15.81 15.82 -17.72
CA LEU A 162 15.82 16.66 -16.54
C LEU A 162 16.87 17.76 -16.69
N SER A 163 16.48 19.03 -16.52
CA SER A 163 17.40 20.15 -16.50
C SER A 163 17.11 21.14 -15.39
N GLU A 164 18.15 21.81 -14.92
CA GLU A 164 18.03 22.84 -13.90
C GLU A 164 18.16 24.24 -14.53
N LYS A 165 17.13 25.08 -14.37
CA LYS A 165 17.10 26.44 -14.93
C LYS A 165 16.75 27.46 -13.85
N GLY A 166 17.75 28.22 -13.41
CA GLY A 166 17.59 29.20 -12.34
C GLY A 166 17.10 28.55 -11.04
N ASN A 167 15.91 28.93 -10.57
CA ASN A 167 15.27 28.39 -9.36
C ASN A 167 14.28 27.25 -9.66
N SER A 168 14.28 26.70 -10.88
CA SER A 168 13.39 25.62 -11.29
C SER A 168 14.15 24.36 -11.72
N VAL A 169 13.53 23.21 -11.49
CA VAL A 169 13.82 21.93 -12.12
C VAL A 169 12.80 21.74 -13.23
N ILE A 170 13.27 21.47 -14.43
CA ILE A 170 12.45 21.28 -15.63
C ILE A 170 12.52 19.81 -16.01
N ILE A 171 11.37 19.17 -16.17
CA ILE A 171 11.22 17.86 -16.81
C ILE A 171 10.68 18.15 -18.22
N ASP A 172 11.50 17.95 -19.24
CA ASP A 172 11.10 18.09 -20.64
C ASP A 172 10.64 16.73 -21.17
N VAL A 173 9.41 16.66 -21.66
CA VAL A 173 8.79 15.45 -22.22
C VAL A 173 8.40 15.62 -23.70
N GLY A 174 8.88 16.69 -24.33
CA GLY A 174 8.60 17.00 -25.73
C GLY A 174 7.29 17.75 -25.95
N GLU A 175 7.29 18.65 -26.94
CA GLU A 175 6.11 19.45 -27.31
C GLU A 175 4.93 18.58 -27.78
N GLU A 176 5.19 17.37 -28.27
CA GLU A 176 4.16 16.41 -28.67
C GLU A 176 3.26 15.94 -27.52
N LYS A 177 3.73 16.10 -26.27
CA LYS A 177 2.97 15.80 -25.06
C LYS A 177 2.29 17.03 -24.47
N SER A 178 2.35 18.18 -25.15
CA SER A 178 1.75 19.42 -24.64
C SER A 178 0.25 19.27 -24.33
N GLY A 179 -0.15 19.73 -23.15
CA GLY A 179 -1.54 19.68 -22.69
C GLY A 179 -2.01 18.29 -22.23
N THR A 180 -1.15 17.28 -22.27
CA THR A 180 -1.44 15.95 -21.70
C THR A 180 -1.08 15.88 -20.22
N GLU A 181 -1.67 14.93 -19.50
CA GLU A 181 -1.32 14.64 -18.11
C GLU A 181 -0.33 13.48 -18.03
N VAL A 182 0.79 13.71 -17.36
CA VAL A 182 1.81 12.69 -17.13
C VAL A 182 1.95 12.40 -15.64
N ASP A 183 2.28 11.15 -15.36
CA ASP A 183 2.46 10.63 -14.00
C ASP A 183 3.97 10.45 -13.74
N ILE A 184 4.46 11.00 -12.64
CA ILE A 184 5.87 10.97 -12.26
C ILE A 184 6.07 9.95 -11.14
N TYR A 185 7.07 9.06 -11.30
CA TYR A 185 7.35 7.98 -10.36
C TYR A 185 8.82 7.95 -9.92
N GLU A 186 9.07 7.47 -8.71
CA GLU A 186 10.38 7.02 -8.23
C GLU A 186 10.37 5.48 -8.14
N GLY A 187 10.92 4.82 -9.15
CA GLY A 187 10.85 3.37 -9.29
C GLY A 187 9.42 2.95 -9.62
N ASP A 188 8.70 2.43 -8.63
CA ASP A 188 7.29 2.06 -8.73
C ASP A 188 6.40 2.89 -7.80
N GLU A 189 6.99 3.78 -6.99
CA GLU A 189 6.26 4.71 -6.12
C GLU A 189 5.79 5.93 -6.93
N PHE A 190 4.50 6.25 -6.86
CA PHE A 190 3.94 7.45 -7.47
C PHE A 190 4.35 8.70 -6.68
N LEU A 191 4.88 9.71 -7.38
CA LEU A 191 5.24 10.99 -6.77
C LEU A 191 4.11 12.01 -6.92
N PHE A 192 3.68 12.28 -8.16
CA PHE A 192 2.61 13.24 -8.46
C PHE A 192 2.21 13.16 -9.95
N LYS A 193 1.04 13.72 -10.26
CA LYS A 193 0.54 13.94 -11.63
C LYS A 193 0.76 15.41 -12.02
N ALA A 194 1.19 15.66 -13.25
CA ALA A 194 1.38 17.01 -13.77
C ALA A 194 0.87 17.17 -15.21
N THR A 195 0.33 18.34 -15.52
CA THR A 195 -0.01 18.72 -16.89
C THR A 195 1.21 19.30 -17.58
N VAL A 196 1.50 18.81 -18.78
CA VAL A 196 2.62 19.29 -19.61
C VAL A 196 2.31 20.67 -20.17
N GLY A 197 3.26 21.60 -20.01
CA GLY A 197 3.17 22.97 -20.51
C GLY A 197 3.09 23.06 -22.04
N LYS A 198 2.90 24.29 -22.54
CA LYS A 198 2.81 24.55 -23.99
C LYS A 198 4.08 24.20 -24.76
N SER A 199 5.24 24.27 -24.10
CA SER A 199 6.56 23.97 -24.66
C SER A 199 7.06 22.58 -24.30
N GLY A 200 6.18 21.67 -23.85
CA GLY A 200 6.56 20.29 -23.53
C GLY A 200 7.18 20.10 -22.14
N ASP A 201 7.19 21.15 -21.32
CA ASP A 201 7.90 21.18 -20.05
C ASP A 201 7.00 21.13 -18.81
N ILE A 202 7.50 20.50 -17.75
CA ILE A 202 6.95 20.52 -16.39
C ILE A 202 7.98 21.20 -15.49
N SER A 203 7.61 22.32 -14.88
CA SER A 203 8.52 23.12 -14.06
C SER A 203 8.19 23.00 -12.57
N LEU A 204 9.15 22.52 -11.79
CA LEU A 204 9.09 22.44 -10.33
C LEU A 204 10.01 23.50 -9.70
N THR A 205 9.59 24.13 -8.61
CA THR A 205 10.49 25.06 -7.89
C THR A 205 11.49 24.26 -7.05
N LYS A 206 12.79 24.53 -7.18
CA LYS A 206 13.87 23.78 -6.50
C LYS A 206 13.73 23.68 -4.98
N LYS A 207 13.11 24.66 -4.35
CA LYS A 207 12.89 24.67 -2.89
C LYS A 207 11.77 23.73 -2.42
N SER A 208 10.99 23.17 -3.35
CA SER A 208 9.92 22.24 -2.99
C SER A 208 10.49 20.86 -2.67
N GLU A 209 9.87 20.17 -1.72
CA GLU A 209 10.22 18.78 -1.39
C GLU A 209 10.08 17.87 -2.61
N LEU A 210 9.07 18.10 -3.44
CA LEU A 210 8.86 17.40 -4.72
C LEU A 210 10.05 17.57 -5.67
N ALA A 211 10.61 18.77 -5.82
CA ALA A 211 11.78 18.99 -6.66
C ALA A 211 13.00 18.22 -6.14
N ASN A 212 13.21 18.18 -4.82
CA ASN A 212 14.31 17.42 -4.22
C ASN A 212 14.15 15.91 -4.44
N ARG A 213 12.92 15.38 -4.29
CA ARG A 213 12.62 13.97 -4.59
C ARG A 213 12.85 13.64 -6.06
N VAL A 214 12.41 14.49 -6.98
CA VAL A 214 12.62 14.32 -8.42
C VAL A 214 14.11 14.32 -8.79
N ILE A 215 14.90 15.25 -8.24
CA ILE A 215 16.35 15.27 -8.46
C ILE A 215 16.98 13.97 -7.94
N GLY A 216 16.68 13.55 -6.71
CA GLY A 216 17.23 12.33 -6.13
C GLY A 216 16.83 11.06 -6.88
N ALA A 217 15.58 10.98 -7.34
CA ALA A 217 15.09 9.90 -8.18
C ALA A 217 15.84 9.85 -9.53
N ASN A 218 16.12 11.02 -10.13
CA ASN A 218 16.86 11.11 -11.39
C ASN A 218 18.34 10.71 -11.22
N GLU A 219 19.00 11.20 -10.17
CA GLU A 219 20.40 10.85 -9.86
C GLU A 219 20.57 9.36 -9.55
N SER A 220 19.56 8.72 -8.94
CA SER A 220 19.54 7.28 -8.70
C SER A 220 19.06 6.45 -9.90
N GLY A 221 18.72 7.09 -11.02
CA GLY A 221 18.24 6.41 -12.23
C GLY A 221 16.87 5.73 -12.08
N ARG A 222 16.09 6.14 -11.09
CA ARG A 222 14.77 5.57 -10.76
C ARG A 222 13.61 6.47 -11.18
N LEU A 223 13.87 7.71 -11.61
CA LEU A 223 12.81 8.60 -12.09
C LEU A 223 12.20 8.04 -13.38
N LYS A 224 10.88 7.82 -13.37
CA LYS A 224 10.10 7.41 -14.55
C LYS A 224 8.99 8.42 -14.79
N VAL A 225 8.70 8.66 -16.07
CA VAL A 225 7.57 9.49 -16.50
C VAL A 225 6.67 8.63 -17.36
N ARG A 226 5.38 8.60 -17.07
CA ARG A 226 4.39 7.81 -17.81
C ARG A 226 3.33 8.73 -18.41
N ALA A 227 3.08 8.59 -19.72
CA ALA A 227 2.10 9.38 -20.48
C ALA A 227 1.24 8.55 -21.42
#